data_AF-A0A1Z4QFW7-F1
#
_entry.id   AF-A0A1Z4QFW7-F1
#
_cell.length_a   1.000
_cell.length_b   1.000
_cell.length_c   1.000
_cell.angle_alpha   90.00
_cell.angle_beta   90.00
_cell.angle_gamma   90.00
#
_symmetry.space_group_name_H-M   'P 1'
#
loop_
_entity.id
_entity.type
_entity.pdbx_description
1 polymer ?
#
loop_
_entity_poly.entity_id
_entity_poly.type
_entity_poly.pdbx_seq_one_letter_code
_entity_poly.pdbx_strand_id
1 'polypeptide(L)'
;MAIAATINLALVLFDLSYVPWRDFYLRKVPQITQIYDPIKGIEAHRETKNYLDRVAALEEQVTQTGLKSPQVQTQLEELRSLSTEMINSNPFAGAGKSGTLEKIKNRMREHVRQDSAKGAFAIFWSQQYLSQNGWNQEISFFNRKIRPAIASNYYRKIGENSEPLDNFWIIDLPFVILFGVELLGRTFYIKRQHRHLSWLEALLWRWYDVFLLLPFGRLLRIIPVLIRLDQAKLLDFHLVRRQLNQGIVANFAEEITEIVVVRVINQVQGSIQRGDLTRWLSQQDKLRPYIDINNVNEVEAIANLLVQTILHQVLPQVQPEIIAILRHNIETVLHQVPVYRNLLMLPGVGQAQTQLSEQLATQITTNLYSAIFTAAKDPVAAKLTGQLVEKFTTSLGTELQKKHVLSEIQSLLSDFLEEIKINYVQRLSQEDIEQIIEQTRQMRTQASVQPLVEKGTALPEPRER
;
A
#
# COMPACT_ATOMS: atom_id res chain seq x y z
N MET A 1 9.67 6.19 21.07
CA MET A 1 8.24 5.85 20.85
C MET A 1 8.00 4.44 20.34
N ALA A 2 8.72 3.94 19.33
CA ALA A 2 8.57 2.54 18.87
C ALA A 2 8.83 1.51 19.99
N ILE A 3 9.89 1.70 20.78
CA ILE A 3 10.20 0.85 21.94
C ILE A 3 9.07 0.87 22.97
N ALA A 4 8.57 2.06 23.35
CA ALA A 4 7.47 2.19 24.31
C ALA A 4 6.19 1.50 23.83
N ALA A 5 5.85 1.60 22.54
CA ALA A 5 4.71 0.91 21.93
C ALA A 5 4.91 -0.61 21.94
N THR A 6 6.15 -1.08 21.71
CA THR A 6 6.50 -2.51 21.77
C THR A 6 6.38 -3.06 23.19
N ILE A 7 6.88 -2.33 24.19
CA ILE A 7 6.74 -2.69 25.61
C ILE A 7 5.26 -2.76 25.99
N ASN A 8 4.46 -1.77 25.58
CA ASN A 8 3.02 -1.79 25.82
C ASN A 8 2.33 -3.01 25.19
N LEU A 9 2.68 -3.35 23.94
CA LEU A 9 2.14 -4.54 23.28
C LEU A 9 2.55 -5.83 23.99
N ALA A 10 3.81 -5.94 24.41
CA ALA A 10 4.28 -7.09 25.19
C ALA A 10 3.50 -7.23 26.51
N LEU A 11 3.23 -6.12 27.19
CA LEU A 11 2.43 -6.08 28.40
C LEU A 11 0.97 -6.52 28.14
N VAL A 12 0.36 -6.08 27.04
CA VAL A 12 -0.98 -6.52 26.61
C VAL A 12 -1.01 -8.03 26.31
N LEU A 13 -0.02 -8.54 25.60
CA LEU A 13 0.07 -9.98 25.29
C LEU A 13 0.27 -10.80 26.57
N PHE A 14 1.13 -10.32 27.47
CA PHE A 14 1.31 -10.93 28.79
C PHE A 14 -0.03 -10.98 29.55
N ASP A 15 -0.76 -9.86 29.60
CA ASP A 15 -2.07 -9.77 30.26
C ASP A 15 -3.09 -10.79 29.76
N LEU A 16 -3.18 -10.96 28.44
CA LEU A 16 -4.07 -11.92 27.79
C LEU A 16 -3.65 -13.37 28.09
N SER A 17 -2.34 -13.64 28.14
CA SER A 17 -1.79 -14.98 28.41
C SER A 17 -1.76 -15.35 29.91
N TYR A 18 -1.92 -14.37 30.81
CA TYR A 18 -1.65 -14.54 32.23
C TYR A 18 -2.52 -15.60 32.89
N VAL A 19 -3.84 -15.53 32.72
CA VAL A 19 -4.77 -16.45 33.38
C VAL A 19 -4.57 -17.90 32.92
N PRO A 20 -4.47 -18.21 31.61
CA PRO A 20 -4.13 -19.56 31.14
C PRO A 20 -2.80 -20.09 31.68
N TRP A 21 -1.78 -19.23 31.81
CA TRP A 21 -0.44 -19.63 32.26
C TRP A 21 -0.20 -19.45 33.75
N ARG A 22 -1.21 -19.03 34.52
CA ARG A 22 -1.08 -18.73 35.95
C ARG A 22 -0.50 -19.90 36.76
N ASP A 23 -0.91 -21.13 36.46
CA ASP A 23 -0.45 -22.32 37.19
C ASP A 23 1.05 -22.59 36.98
N PHE A 24 1.59 -22.17 35.84
CA PHE A 24 3.03 -22.18 35.59
C PHE A 24 3.73 -21.10 36.44
N TYR A 25 3.22 -19.85 36.40
CA TYR A 25 3.79 -18.75 37.18
C TYR A 25 3.75 -19.04 38.68
N LEU A 26 2.65 -19.57 39.21
CA LEU A 26 2.53 -19.94 40.62
C LEU A 26 3.61 -20.93 41.08
N ARG A 27 4.00 -21.86 40.19
CA ARG A 27 4.99 -22.91 40.52
C ARG A 27 6.43 -22.49 40.29
N LYS A 28 6.68 -21.62 39.31
CA LYS A 28 8.04 -21.27 38.85
C LYS A 28 8.48 -19.86 39.26
N VAL A 29 7.54 -18.92 39.30
CA VAL A 29 7.80 -17.49 39.55
C VAL A 29 6.65 -16.88 40.39
N PRO A 30 6.49 -17.31 41.66
CA PRO A 30 5.35 -16.90 42.49
C PRO A 30 5.27 -15.39 42.73
N GLN A 31 6.39 -14.66 42.59
CA GLN A 31 6.43 -13.20 42.70
C GLN A 31 5.52 -12.53 41.66
N ILE A 32 5.45 -13.07 40.44
CA ILE A 32 4.55 -12.56 39.40
C ILE A 32 3.10 -12.71 39.85
N THR A 33 2.75 -13.87 40.43
CA THR A 33 1.36 -14.10 40.89
C THR A 33 0.96 -13.18 42.03
N GLN A 34 1.86 -12.87 42.95
CA GLN A 34 1.58 -11.94 44.06
C GLN A 34 1.28 -10.52 43.57
N ILE A 35 1.97 -10.08 42.52
CA ILE A 35 1.79 -8.73 41.95
C ILE A 35 0.58 -8.69 41.04
N TYR A 36 0.35 -9.72 40.22
CA TYR A 36 -0.60 -9.69 39.11
C TYR A 36 -1.97 -10.31 39.42
N ASP A 37 -2.06 -11.21 40.40
CA ASP A 37 -3.37 -11.75 40.84
C ASP A 37 -4.35 -10.64 41.25
N PRO A 38 -3.95 -9.62 42.05
CA PRO A 38 -4.85 -8.51 42.39
C PRO A 38 -5.37 -7.75 41.18
N ILE A 39 -4.55 -7.59 40.13
CA ILE A 39 -4.93 -6.90 38.89
C ILE A 39 -6.04 -7.68 38.15
N LYS A 40 -5.96 -9.02 38.17
CA LYS A 40 -6.97 -9.91 37.59
C LYS A 40 -8.13 -10.24 38.54
N GLY A 41 -8.19 -9.60 39.71
CA GLY A 41 -9.18 -9.89 40.74
C GLY A 41 -9.10 -11.31 41.28
N ILE A 42 -7.93 -11.93 41.22
CA ILE A 42 -7.69 -13.30 41.65
C ILE A 42 -7.31 -13.31 43.12
N GLU A 43 -7.98 -14.17 43.88
CA GLU A 43 -7.72 -14.38 45.30
C GLU A 43 -7.61 -15.87 45.60
N ALA A 44 -6.93 -16.22 46.69
CA ALA A 44 -6.90 -17.59 47.17
C ALA A 44 -8.33 -18.05 47.51
N HIS A 45 -8.74 -19.21 47.00
CA HIS A 45 -10.07 -19.73 47.27
C HIS A 45 -10.20 -20.11 48.75
N ARG A 46 -11.25 -19.62 49.43
CA ARG A 46 -11.42 -19.74 50.89
C ARG A 46 -11.35 -21.19 51.39
N GLU A 47 -12.12 -22.10 50.79
CA GLU A 47 -12.16 -23.51 51.19
C GLU A 47 -10.81 -24.21 51.02
N THR A 48 -10.19 -24.12 49.84
CA THR A 48 -8.91 -24.80 49.57
C THR A 48 -7.75 -24.19 50.35
N LYS A 49 -7.79 -22.87 50.63
CA LYS A 49 -6.83 -22.22 51.51
C LYS A 49 -6.98 -22.74 52.95
N ASN A 50 -8.20 -22.72 53.49
CA ASN A 50 -8.47 -23.26 54.83
C ASN A 50 -8.03 -24.72 54.96
N TYR A 51 -8.29 -25.55 53.94
CA TYR A 51 -7.81 -26.92 53.89
C TYR A 51 -6.29 -27.02 54.03
N LEU A 52 -5.54 -26.24 53.24
CA LEU A 52 -4.08 -26.25 53.28
C LEU A 52 -3.50 -25.69 54.58
N ASP A 53 -4.14 -24.67 55.15
CA ASP A 53 -3.77 -24.10 56.44
C ASP A 53 -3.96 -25.14 57.57
N ARG A 54 -5.03 -25.94 57.51
CA ARG A 54 -5.25 -27.09 58.44
C ARG A 54 -4.23 -28.20 58.26
N VAL A 55 -3.82 -28.51 57.03
CA VAL A 55 -2.73 -29.46 56.79
C VAL A 55 -1.41 -28.94 57.38
N ALA A 56 -1.10 -27.65 57.20
CA ALA A 56 0.10 -27.05 57.78
C ALA A 56 0.08 -27.10 59.32
N ALA A 57 -1.07 -26.81 59.94
CA ALA A 57 -1.24 -26.92 61.39
C ALA A 57 -1.07 -28.37 61.90
N LEU A 58 -1.54 -29.36 61.14
CA LEU A 58 -1.29 -30.78 61.45
C LEU A 58 0.20 -31.11 61.38
N GLU A 59 0.90 -30.65 60.34
CA GLU A 59 2.34 -30.89 60.20
C GLU A 59 3.15 -30.34 61.38
N GLU A 60 2.80 -29.15 61.86
CA GLU A 60 3.38 -28.55 63.06
C GLU A 60 3.03 -29.34 64.32
N GLN A 61 1.76 -29.69 64.52
CA GLN A 61 1.29 -30.43 65.69
C GLN A 61 1.96 -31.80 65.82
N VAL A 62 2.10 -32.54 64.71
CA VAL A 62 2.77 -33.85 64.70
C VAL A 62 4.24 -33.72 65.10
N THR A 63 4.90 -32.62 64.74
CA THR A 63 6.29 -32.34 65.12
C THR A 63 6.42 -32.07 66.62
N GLN A 64 5.41 -31.45 67.24
CA GLN A 64 5.42 -31.09 68.67
C GLN A 64 4.96 -32.22 69.60
N THR A 65 3.82 -32.86 69.31
CA THR A 65 3.19 -33.84 70.22
C THR A 65 3.23 -35.27 69.70
N GLY A 66 3.71 -35.49 68.48
CA GLY A 66 3.75 -36.80 67.84
C GLY A 66 2.41 -37.24 67.27
N LEU A 67 2.49 -38.14 66.28
CA LEU A 67 1.35 -38.64 65.50
C LEU A 67 0.27 -39.35 66.35
N LYS A 68 0.64 -39.87 67.53
CA LYS A 68 -0.27 -40.63 68.39
C LYS A 68 -1.01 -39.81 69.45
N SER A 69 -0.85 -38.49 69.43
CA SER A 69 -1.50 -37.61 70.40
C SER A 69 -3.01 -37.42 70.09
N PRO A 70 -3.86 -37.28 71.11
CA PRO A 70 -5.29 -37.02 70.92
C PRO A 70 -5.57 -35.77 70.07
N GLN A 71 -4.74 -34.73 70.20
CA GLN A 71 -4.85 -33.49 69.45
C GLN A 71 -4.70 -33.72 67.94
N VAL A 72 -3.73 -34.56 67.55
CA VAL A 72 -3.51 -34.96 66.16
C VAL A 72 -4.69 -35.78 65.63
N GLN A 73 -5.25 -36.67 66.44
CA GLN A 73 -6.42 -37.45 66.04
C GLN A 73 -7.62 -36.54 65.69
N THR A 74 -7.87 -35.49 66.47
CA THR A 74 -8.91 -34.49 66.19
C THR A 74 -8.64 -33.73 64.88
N GLN A 75 -7.40 -33.31 64.63
CA GLN A 75 -7.05 -32.61 63.37
C GLN A 75 -7.17 -33.53 62.14
N LEU A 76 -6.83 -34.81 62.29
CA LEU A 76 -7.03 -35.82 61.25
C LEU A 76 -8.53 -36.04 60.96
N GLU A 77 -9.38 -36.05 61.98
CA GLU A 77 -10.85 -36.07 61.82
C GLU A 77 -11.36 -34.85 61.05
N GLU A 78 -10.90 -33.64 61.40
CA GLU A 78 -11.25 -32.41 60.71
C GLU A 78 -10.84 -32.47 59.22
N LEU A 79 -9.62 -32.91 58.91
CA LEU A 79 -9.15 -33.05 57.52
C LEU A 79 -9.94 -34.08 56.71
N ARG A 80 -10.43 -35.15 57.33
CA ARG A 80 -11.34 -36.11 56.66
C ARG A 80 -12.66 -35.45 56.29
N SER A 81 -13.22 -34.66 57.20
CA SER A 81 -14.45 -33.89 56.95
C SER A 81 -14.24 -32.87 55.83
N LEU A 82 -13.19 -32.04 55.92
CA LEU A 82 -12.86 -31.04 54.90
C LEU A 82 -12.54 -31.67 53.54
N SER A 83 -11.96 -32.87 53.51
CA SER A 83 -11.71 -33.58 52.24
C SER A 83 -13.03 -34.02 51.59
N THR A 84 -13.98 -34.47 52.40
CA THR A 84 -15.32 -34.87 51.93
C THR A 84 -16.10 -33.65 51.44
N GLU A 85 -16.03 -32.55 52.18
CA GLU A 85 -16.62 -31.26 51.81
C GLU A 85 -16.06 -30.77 50.47
N MET A 86 -14.73 -30.68 50.32
CA MET A 86 -14.07 -30.28 49.07
C MET A 86 -14.47 -31.16 47.88
N ILE A 87 -14.66 -32.46 48.09
CA ILE A 87 -15.12 -33.39 47.04
C ILE A 87 -16.58 -33.13 46.64
N ASN A 88 -17.43 -32.77 47.60
CA ASN A 88 -18.86 -32.53 47.40
C ASN A 88 -19.15 -31.15 46.81
N SER A 89 -18.54 -30.09 47.37
CA SER A 89 -18.77 -28.70 46.96
C SER A 89 -18.10 -28.39 45.62
N ASN A 90 -17.04 -29.11 45.27
CA ASN A 90 -16.19 -28.85 44.11
C ASN A 90 -15.80 -27.35 44.01
N PRO A 91 -14.95 -26.85 44.93
CA PRO A 91 -14.54 -25.44 44.96
C PRO A 91 -13.70 -25.03 43.73
N PHE A 92 -13.36 -25.98 42.85
CA PHE A 92 -12.60 -25.74 41.64
C PHE A 92 -13.50 -25.37 40.45
N ALA A 93 -14.82 -25.60 40.56
CA ALA A 93 -15.76 -25.32 39.48
C ALA A 93 -15.77 -23.84 39.09
N GLY A 94 -15.76 -22.93 40.07
CA GLY A 94 -15.82 -21.48 39.84
C GLY A 94 -14.63 -20.91 39.05
N ALA A 95 -13.49 -21.61 39.03
CA ALA A 95 -12.32 -21.25 38.24
C ALA A 95 -12.18 -22.04 36.92
N GLY A 96 -13.17 -22.86 36.56
CA GLY A 96 -13.08 -23.77 35.42
C GLY A 96 -12.07 -24.91 35.63
N LYS A 97 -11.76 -25.26 36.89
CA LYS A 97 -10.70 -26.19 37.28
C LYS A 97 -11.20 -27.53 37.82
N SER A 98 -12.44 -27.94 37.54
CA SER A 98 -12.98 -29.24 37.99
C SER A 98 -12.07 -30.43 37.62
N GLY A 99 -11.38 -30.37 36.47
CA GLY A 99 -10.40 -31.40 36.09
C GLY A 99 -9.19 -31.49 37.03
N THR A 100 -8.83 -30.41 37.74
CA THR A 100 -7.79 -30.42 38.78
C THR A 100 -8.27 -31.20 40.00
N LEU A 101 -9.54 -31.06 40.40
CA LEU A 101 -10.12 -31.87 41.47
C LEU A 101 -10.12 -33.36 41.09
N GLU A 102 -10.49 -33.71 39.86
CA GLU A 102 -10.44 -35.11 39.41
C GLU A 102 -9.00 -35.67 39.41
N LYS A 103 -8.00 -34.86 39.02
CA LYS A 103 -6.59 -35.26 39.16
C LYS A 103 -6.19 -35.50 40.62
N ILE A 104 -6.66 -34.67 41.55
CA ILE A 104 -6.40 -34.84 42.99
C ILE A 104 -7.05 -36.14 43.48
N LYS A 105 -8.33 -36.37 43.15
CA LYS A 105 -9.06 -37.59 43.50
C LYS A 105 -8.35 -38.84 42.98
N ASN A 106 -7.94 -38.86 41.71
CA ASN A 106 -7.26 -40.00 41.10
C ASN A 106 -5.93 -40.31 41.78
N ARG A 107 -5.10 -39.29 42.01
CA ARG A 107 -3.80 -39.46 42.70
C ARG A 107 -3.97 -40.06 44.09
N MET A 108 -4.99 -39.64 44.83
CA MET A 108 -5.27 -40.19 46.17
C MET A 108 -5.78 -41.63 46.10
N ARG A 109 -6.69 -41.93 45.17
CA ARG A 109 -7.20 -43.29 44.93
C ARG A 109 -6.09 -44.27 44.57
N GLU A 110 -5.21 -43.87 43.66
CA GLU A 110 -4.06 -44.66 43.21
C GLU A 110 -3.05 -44.89 44.35
N HIS A 111 -2.74 -43.85 45.12
CA HIS A 111 -1.75 -43.93 46.20
C HIS A 111 -2.20 -44.85 47.35
N VAL A 112 -3.47 -44.74 47.75
CA VAL A 112 -4.05 -45.51 48.88
C VAL A 112 -4.66 -46.85 48.42
N ARG A 113 -4.76 -47.08 47.10
CA ARG A 113 -5.43 -48.23 46.47
C ARG A 113 -6.89 -48.39 46.90
N GLN A 114 -7.67 -47.33 46.71
CA GLN A 114 -9.09 -47.28 47.06
C GLN A 114 -9.93 -46.68 45.92
N ASP A 115 -11.07 -47.29 45.60
CA ASP A 115 -11.91 -46.92 44.45
C ASP A 115 -12.68 -45.61 44.66
N SER A 116 -13.11 -45.37 45.91
CA SER A 116 -13.81 -44.15 46.31
C SER A 116 -12.83 -43.06 46.68
N ALA A 117 -12.94 -41.88 46.06
CA ALA A 117 -12.10 -40.73 46.41
C ALA A 117 -12.28 -40.30 47.87
N LYS A 118 -13.54 -40.26 48.36
CA LYS A 118 -13.83 -39.96 49.78
C LYS A 118 -13.20 -41.00 50.70
N GLY A 119 -13.29 -42.28 50.33
CA GLY A 119 -12.66 -43.37 51.05
C GLY A 119 -11.13 -43.24 51.08
N ALA A 120 -10.50 -42.88 49.95
CA ALA A 120 -9.06 -42.71 49.85
C ALA A 120 -8.55 -41.59 50.77
N PHE A 121 -9.23 -40.44 50.78
CA PHE A 121 -8.91 -39.36 51.71
C PHE A 121 -9.17 -39.73 53.18
N ALA A 122 -10.25 -40.47 53.45
CA ALA A 122 -10.56 -40.95 54.79
C ALA A 122 -9.49 -41.91 55.35
N ILE A 123 -8.96 -42.78 54.50
CA ILE A 123 -7.88 -43.71 54.87
C ILE A 123 -6.55 -42.95 55.00
N PHE A 124 -6.21 -42.08 54.06
CA PHE A 124 -4.96 -41.30 54.08
C PHE A 124 -4.84 -40.46 55.36
N TRP A 125 -5.90 -39.74 55.73
CA TRP A 125 -5.96 -38.95 56.97
C TRP A 125 -6.37 -39.79 58.19
N SER A 126 -6.02 -41.07 58.23
CA SER A 126 -6.18 -41.91 59.43
C SER A 126 -4.85 -42.08 60.15
N GLN A 127 -4.90 -42.02 61.47
CA GLN A 127 -3.73 -42.22 62.31
C GLN A 127 -3.10 -43.60 62.09
N GLN A 128 -3.92 -44.63 61.86
CA GLN A 128 -3.48 -45.98 61.56
C GLN A 128 -2.63 -46.03 60.28
N TYR A 129 -3.14 -45.49 59.17
CA TYR A 129 -2.44 -45.49 57.88
C TYR A 129 -1.12 -44.72 57.94
N LEU A 130 -1.13 -43.51 58.52
CA LEU A 130 0.06 -42.66 58.64
C LEU A 130 1.11 -43.27 59.58
N SER A 131 0.69 -44.02 60.60
CA SER A 131 1.62 -44.73 61.49
C SER A 131 2.25 -45.95 60.83
N GLN A 132 1.48 -46.68 60.01
CA GLN A 132 1.94 -47.91 59.34
C GLN A 132 2.87 -47.62 58.16
N ASN A 133 2.53 -46.62 57.33
CA ASN A 133 3.30 -46.29 56.12
C ASN A 133 4.37 -45.21 56.34
N GLY A 134 4.42 -44.63 57.54
CA GLY A 134 5.41 -43.64 57.92
C GLY A 134 5.03 -42.20 57.51
N TRP A 135 4.76 -41.38 58.52
CA TRP A 135 4.36 -39.97 58.39
C TRP A 135 5.17 -39.17 57.35
N ASN A 136 6.49 -39.21 57.43
CA ASN A 136 7.37 -38.40 56.57
C ASN A 136 7.21 -38.74 55.07
N GLN A 137 6.98 -40.02 54.74
CA GLN A 137 6.82 -40.46 53.35
C GLN A 137 5.47 -40.01 52.81
N GLU A 138 4.39 -40.24 53.57
CA GLU A 138 3.03 -39.90 53.19
C GLU A 138 2.81 -38.39 53.04
N ILE A 139 3.33 -37.60 53.98
CA ILE A 139 3.28 -36.14 53.88
C ILE A 139 4.16 -35.61 52.77
N SER A 140 5.31 -36.23 52.50
CA SER A 140 6.10 -35.86 51.32
C SER A 140 5.34 -36.15 50.02
N PHE A 141 4.58 -37.24 49.93
CA PHE A 141 3.70 -37.51 48.79
C PHE A 141 2.64 -36.41 48.66
N PHE A 142 1.93 -36.10 49.75
CA PHE A 142 0.88 -35.07 49.76
C PHE A 142 1.43 -33.71 49.32
N ASN A 143 2.55 -33.28 49.92
CA ASN A 143 3.16 -31.99 49.65
C ASN A 143 3.71 -31.86 48.22
N ARG A 144 4.12 -32.97 47.58
CA ARG A 144 4.63 -32.97 46.20
C ARG A 144 3.55 -33.17 45.15
N LYS A 145 2.53 -33.99 45.42
CA LYS A 145 1.56 -34.45 44.41
C LYS A 145 0.16 -33.87 44.57
N ILE A 146 -0.23 -33.48 45.78
CA ILE A 146 -1.60 -33.04 46.09
C ILE A 146 -1.64 -31.54 46.42
N ARG A 147 -0.83 -31.08 47.38
CA ARG A 147 -0.77 -29.67 47.82
C ARG A 147 -0.65 -28.68 46.65
N PRO A 148 0.22 -28.87 45.63
CA PRO A 148 0.34 -27.90 44.53
C PRO A 148 -0.88 -27.83 43.62
N ALA A 149 -1.67 -28.91 43.54
CA ALA A 149 -2.91 -28.92 42.77
C ALA A 149 -4.02 -28.18 43.52
N ILE A 150 -4.13 -28.37 44.84
CA ILE A 150 -5.08 -27.63 45.70
C ILE A 150 -4.73 -26.14 45.72
N ALA A 151 -3.44 -25.81 45.90
CA ALA A 151 -2.95 -24.42 45.94
C ALA A 151 -3.14 -23.66 44.61
N SER A 152 -3.29 -24.38 43.50
CA SER A 152 -3.57 -23.76 42.20
C SER A 152 -4.99 -23.23 42.06
N ASN A 153 -5.91 -23.63 42.97
CA ASN A 153 -7.27 -23.13 42.96
C ASN A 153 -7.32 -21.67 43.38
N TYR A 154 -8.25 -20.93 42.80
CA TYR A 154 -8.45 -19.52 43.10
C TYR A 154 -9.91 -19.14 42.92
N TYR A 155 -10.29 -18.02 43.55
CA TYR A 155 -11.54 -17.35 43.28
C TYR A 155 -11.24 -16.10 42.45
N ARG A 156 -12.04 -15.85 41.41
CA ARG A 156 -11.92 -14.62 40.62
C ARG A 156 -13.12 -13.75 40.93
N LYS A 157 -12.87 -12.53 41.43
CA LYS A 157 -13.89 -11.54 41.70
C LYS A 157 -14.67 -11.23 40.43
N ILE A 158 -15.98 -11.10 40.59
CA ILE A 158 -16.89 -10.69 39.54
C ILE A 158 -17.18 -9.21 39.75
N GLY A 159 -17.07 -8.41 38.69
CA GLY A 159 -17.40 -6.99 38.69
C GLY A 159 -18.91 -6.74 38.65
N GLU A 160 -19.29 -5.47 38.72
CA GLU A 160 -20.71 -5.05 38.64
C GLU A 160 -21.38 -5.47 37.32
N ASN A 161 -20.60 -5.66 36.27
CA ASN A 161 -21.04 -6.11 34.95
C ASN A 161 -21.16 -7.63 34.80
N SER A 162 -21.08 -8.40 35.90
CA SER A 162 -21.07 -9.88 35.89
C SER A 162 -19.89 -10.53 35.16
N GLU A 163 -18.92 -9.75 34.70
CA GLU A 163 -17.70 -10.25 34.11
C GLU A 163 -16.60 -10.38 35.18
N PRO A 164 -15.63 -11.28 34.99
CA PRO A 164 -14.49 -11.34 35.87
C PRO A 164 -13.71 -10.02 35.90
N LEU A 165 -13.39 -9.54 37.10
CA LEU A 165 -12.67 -8.28 37.30
C LEU A 165 -11.34 -8.28 36.52
N ASP A 166 -11.07 -7.18 35.83
CA ASP A 166 -9.83 -6.96 35.09
C ASP A 166 -9.42 -5.49 35.17
N ASN A 167 -8.50 -5.19 36.10
CA ASN A 167 -8.00 -3.85 36.35
C ASN A 167 -6.75 -3.51 35.53
N PHE A 168 -6.49 -4.26 34.44
CA PHE A 168 -5.34 -4.02 33.57
C PHE A 168 -5.24 -2.57 33.07
N TRP A 169 -6.38 -1.90 32.89
CA TRP A 169 -6.44 -0.50 32.46
C TRP A 169 -5.59 0.43 33.32
N ILE A 170 -5.37 0.14 34.61
CA ILE A 170 -4.54 0.94 35.52
C ILE A 170 -3.07 0.92 35.09
N ILE A 171 -2.56 -0.24 34.67
CA ILE A 171 -1.17 -0.40 34.21
C ILE A 171 -1.02 0.15 32.80
N ASP A 172 -2.08 0.06 32.01
CA ASP A 172 -2.11 0.52 30.63
C ASP A 172 -2.24 2.05 30.51
N LEU A 173 -2.90 2.69 31.47
CA LEU A 173 -3.20 4.12 31.47
C LEU A 173 -1.97 5.02 31.28
N PRO A 174 -0.83 4.82 31.96
CA PRO A 174 0.38 5.61 31.70
C PRO A 174 0.84 5.57 30.24
N PHE A 175 0.73 4.42 29.58
CA PHE A 175 1.06 4.27 28.16
C PHE A 175 0.04 4.98 27.27
N VAL A 176 -1.25 4.83 27.57
CA VAL A 176 -2.33 5.52 26.84
C VAL A 176 -2.18 7.04 26.94
N ILE A 177 -1.86 7.58 28.12
CA ILE A 177 -1.58 9.00 28.30
C ILE A 177 -0.36 9.42 27.47
N LEU A 178 0.74 8.67 27.55
CA LEU A 178 1.95 8.95 26.76
C LEU A 178 1.66 8.99 25.25
N PHE A 179 0.92 8.01 24.73
CA PHE A 179 0.55 7.95 23.32
C PHE A 179 -0.45 9.05 22.95
N GLY A 180 -1.36 9.41 23.86
CA GLY A 180 -2.34 10.47 23.65
C GLY A 180 -1.65 11.83 23.51
N VAL A 181 -0.73 12.14 24.42
CA VAL A 181 0.07 13.37 24.36
C VAL A 181 0.92 13.43 23.09
N GLU A 182 1.56 12.30 22.72
CA GLU A 182 2.32 12.22 21.48
C GLU A 182 1.44 12.47 20.25
N LEU A 183 0.27 11.82 20.18
CA LEU A 183 -0.66 11.95 19.05
C LEU A 183 -1.17 13.39 18.94
N LEU A 184 -1.53 14.03 20.06
CA LEU A 184 -1.95 15.42 20.09
C LEU A 184 -0.84 16.36 19.63
N GLY A 185 0.39 16.19 20.14
CA GLY A 185 1.54 17.00 19.73
C GLY A 185 1.85 16.89 18.24
N ARG A 186 1.78 15.67 17.68
CA ARG A 186 1.98 15.45 16.24
C ARG A 186 0.82 16.00 15.40
N THR A 187 -0.43 15.84 15.86
CA THR A 187 -1.61 16.38 15.18
C THR A 187 -1.54 17.91 15.13
N PHE A 188 -1.14 18.55 16.24
CA PHE A 188 -0.91 19.99 16.29
C PHE A 188 0.18 20.45 15.31
N TYR A 189 1.30 19.72 15.24
CA TYR A 189 2.37 20.01 14.28
C TYR A 189 1.89 19.92 12.82
N ILE A 190 1.16 18.85 12.47
CA ILE A 190 0.58 18.66 11.13
C ILE A 190 -0.39 19.79 10.79
N LYS A 191 -1.30 20.14 11.71
CA LYS A 191 -2.25 21.25 11.52
C LYS A 191 -1.54 22.60 11.34
N ARG A 192 -0.42 22.81 12.05
CA ARG A 192 0.40 24.02 11.89
C ARG A 192 1.07 24.08 10.52
N GLN A 193 1.56 22.96 10.01
CA GLN A 193 2.21 22.87 8.70
C GLN A 193 1.20 22.94 7.54
N HIS A 194 0.02 22.34 7.71
CA HIS A 194 -1.04 22.26 6.71
C HIS A 194 -2.29 22.97 7.20
N ARG A 195 -2.33 24.30 7.07
CA ARG A 195 -3.42 25.13 7.61
C ARG A 195 -4.81 24.80 7.04
N HIS A 196 -4.88 24.27 5.82
CA HIS A 196 -6.13 23.91 5.15
C HIS A 196 -6.83 22.66 5.74
N LEU A 197 -6.10 21.78 6.44
CA LEU A 197 -6.67 20.53 6.98
C LEU A 197 -7.50 20.79 8.24
N SER A 198 -8.64 20.14 8.41
CA SER A 198 -9.35 20.12 9.70
C SER A 198 -8.56 19.35 10.78
N TRP A 199 -8.90 19.54 12.06
CA TRP A 199 -8.24 18.81 13.16
C TRP A 199 -8.46 17.29 13.06
N LEU A 200 -9.64 16.87 12.60
CA LEU A 200 -9.95 15.46 12.36
C LEU A 200 -9.15 14.90 11.19
N GLU A 201 -9.00 15.65 10.09
CA GLU A 201 -8.15 15.26 8.96
C GLU A 201 -6.68 15.12 9.36
N ALA A 202 -6.17 16.05 10.17
CA ALA A 202 -4.81 15.97 10.71
C ALA A 202 -4.61 14.73 11.61
N LEU A 203 -5.64 14.35 12.37
CA LEU A 203 -5.63 13.13 13.21
C LEU A 203 -5.69 11.86 12.35
N LEU A 204 -6.56 11.83 11.33
CA LEU A 204 -6.72 10.71 10.41
C LEU A 204 -5.48 10.45 9.56
N TRP A 205 -4.63 11.46 9.35
CA TRP A 205 -3.30 11.29 8.77
C TRP A 205 -2.43 10.29 9.54
N ARG A 206 -2.74 10.07 10.83
CA ARG A 206 -2.15 9.06 11.70
C ARG A 206 -3.21 8.13 12.29
N TRP A 207 -4.22 7.75 11.50
CA TRP A 207 -5.34 6.91 11.94
C TRP A 207 -4.90 5.66 12.72
N TYR A 208 -3.78 5.04 12.35
CA TYR A 208 -3.25 3.84 13.00
C TYR A 208 -2.85 4.07 14.46
N ASP A 209 -2.41 5.28 14.84
CA ASP A 209 -2.04 5.60 16.21
C ASP A 209 -3.24 5.64 17.16
N VAL A 210 -4.45 5.83 16.64
CA VAL A 210 -5.68 5.80 17.45
C VAL A 210 -5.85 4.44 18.14
N PHE A 211 -5.40 3.35 17.51
CA PHE A 211 -5.47 2.01 18.12
C PHE A 211 -4.64 1.88 19.40
N LEU A 212 -3.60 2.72 19.58
CA LEU A 212 -2.81 2.75 20.83
C LEU A 212 -3.62 3.33 22.01
N LEU A 213 -4.68 4.08 21.73
CA LEU A 213 -5.50 4.74 22.74
C LEU A 213 -6.75 3.94 23.13
N LEU A 214 -7.12 2.93 22.33
CA LEU A 214 -8.34 2.17 22.58
C LEU A 214 -8.18 1.29 23.83
N PRO A 215 -9.12 1.36 24.79
CA PRO A 215 -9.13 0.49 25.97
C PRO A 215 -9.67 -0.91 25.64
N PHE A 216 -10.46 -1.03 24.58
CA PHE A 216 -10.98 -2.28 24.03
C PHE A 216 -10.19 -2.69 22.77
N GLY A 217 -10.30 -3.96 22.37
CA GLY A 217 -9.64 -4.45 21.15
C GLY A 217 -8.12 -4.29 21.18
N ARG A 218 -7.48 -4.46 22.34
CA ARG A 218 -6.05 -4.16 22.56
C ARG A 218 -5.09 -4.87 21.60
N LEU A 219 -5.50 -5.95 20.93
CA LEU A 219 -4.75 -6.61 19.86
C LEU A 219 -4.57 -5.74 18.61
N LEU A 220 -5.45 -4.76 18.36
CA LEU A 220 -5.31 -3.81 17.26
C LEU A 220 -4.03 -2.97 17.37
N ARG A 221 -3.43 -2.88 18.57
CA ARG A 221 -2.14 -2.22 18.80
C ARG A 221 -0.97 -2.85 18.06
N ILE A 222 -1.13 -4.08 17.56
CA ILE A 222 -0.14 -4.71 16.67
C ILE A 222 0.11 -3.84 15.44
N ILE A 223 -0.94 -3.24 14.86
CA ILE A 223 -0.85 -2.42 13.65
C ILE A 223 0.08 -1.21 13.83
N PRO A 224 -0.17 -0.27 14.77
CA PRO A 224 0.71 0.87 14.98
C PRO A 224 2.11 0.47 15.44
N VAL A 225 2.26 -0.62 16.21
CA VAL A 225 3.58 -1.08 16.66
C VAL A 225 4.43 -1.55 15.49
N LEU A 226 3.88 -2.37 14.59
CA LEU A 226 4.60 -2.83 13.40
C LEU A 226 5.03 -1.65 12.51
N ILE A 227 4.12 -0.70 12.27
CA ILE A 227 4.42 0.51 11.49
C ILE A 227 5.53 1.33 12.15
N ARG A 228 5.50 1.49 13.48
CA ARG A 228 6.52 2.26 14.21
C ARG A 228 7.88 1.56 14.25
N LEU A 229 7.90 0.23 14.29
CA LEU A 229 9.14 -0.56 14.20
C LEU A 229 9.79 -0.45 12.82
N ASP A 230 8.98 -0.46 11.75
CA ASP A 230 9.41 -0.19 10.37
C ASP A 230 9.95 1.23 10.22
N GLN A 231 9.21 2.25 10.69
CA GLN A 231 9.65 3.65 10.66
C GLN A 231 10.95 3.89 11.45
N ALA A 232 11.17 3.13 12.54
CA ALA A 232 12.38 3.20 13.35
C ALA A 232 13.55 2.40 12.76
N LYS A 233 13.37 1.72 11.62
CA LYS A 233 14.35 0.82 11.00
C LYS A 233 14.84 -0.28 11.95
N LEU A 234 13.99 -0.69 12.90
CA LEU A 234 14.28 -1.77 13.83
C LEU A 234 13.87 -3.14 13.24
N LEU A 235 12.90 -3.14 12.33
CA LEU A 235 12.45 -4.30 11.56
C LEU A 235 12.10 -3.84 10.14
N ASP A 236 12.78 -4.34 9.11
CA ASP A 236 12.51 -3.95 7.73
C ASP A 236 11.33 -4.75 7.15
N PHE A 237 10.14 -4.14 7.09
CA PHE A 237 8.94 -4.77 6.52
C PHE A 237 8.69 -4.29 5.09
N HIS A 238 9.63 -4.57 4.18
CA HIS A 238 9.58 -4.17 2.77
C HIS A 238 8.29 -4.64 2.04
N LEU A 239 7.72 -5.79 2.44
CA LEU A 239 6.50 -6.38 1.87
C LEU A 239 5.21 -5.65 2.32
N VAL A 240 5.09 -5.30 3.60
CA VAL A 240 3.91 -4.61 4.15
C VAL A 240 3.79 -3.19 3.57
N ARG A 241 4.92 -2.53 3.36
CA ARG A 241 4.99 -1.20 2.77
C ARG A 241 4.54 -1.18 1.30
N ARG A 242 4.80 -2.26 0.54
CA ARG A 242 4.32 -2.42 -0.83
C ARG A 242 2.79 -2.58 -0.87
N GLN A 243 2.23 -3.40 0.02
CA GLN A 243 0.78 -3.68 0.07
C GLN A 243 -0.06 -2.48 0.50
N LEU A 244 0.36 -1.73 1.54
CA LEU A 244 -0.38 -0.54 2.01
C LEU A 244 -0.37 0.60 0.98
N ASN A 245 0.77 0.80 0.33
CA ASN A 245 0.88 1.78 -0.74
C ASN A 245 0.08 1.35 -1.99
N GLN A 246 -0.06 0.04 -2.26
CA GLN A 246 -0.91 -0.46 -3.35
C GLN A 246 -2.40 -0.30 -3.05
N GLY A 247 -2.88 -0.65 -1.84
CA GLY A 247 -4.31 -0.60 -1.51
C GLY A 247 -4.91 0.81 -1.41
N ILE A 248 -4.13 1.81 -1.03
CA ILE A 248 -4.58 3.22 -1.01
C ILE A 248 -4.38 3.84 -2.40
N VAL A 249 -3.23 3.63 -3.05
CA VAL A 249 -2.99 4.27 -4.35
C VAL A 249 -3.82 3.64 -5.46
N ALA A 250 -4.08 2.33 -5.49
CA ALA A 250 -4.90 1.73 -6.54
C ALA A 250 -6.34 2.28 -6.55
N ASN A 251 -6.95 2.45 -5.37
CA ASN A 251 -8.30 2.99 -5.24
C ASN A 251 -8.39 4.50 -5.53
N PHE A 252 -7.32 5.26 -5.29
CA PHE A 252 -7.30 6.71 -5.57
C PHE A 252 -6.70 7.07 -6.94
N ALA A 253 -5.93 6.18 -7.57
CA ALA A 253 -5.25 6.48 -8.82
C ALA A 253 -6.20 6.50 -10.02
N GLU A 254 -7.31 5.76 -9.98
CA GLU A 254 -8.34 5.80 -11.01
C GLU A 254 -8.93 7.22 -11.12
N GLU A 255 -9.49 7.75 -10.03
CA GLU A 255 -10.06 9.10 -10.00
C GLU A 255 -9.00 10.19 -10.22
N ILE A 256 -7.81 10.07 -9.63
CA ILE A 256 -6.78 11.12 -9.77
C ILE A 256 -6.18 11.15 -11.18
N THR A 257 -5.97 10.01 -11.83
CA THR A 257 -5.36 9.96 -13.17
C THR A 257 -6.33 10.49 -14.22
N GLU A 258 -7.62 10.14 -14.12
CA GLU A 258 -8.66 10.71 -14.98
C GLU A 258 -8.70 12.24 -14.84
N ILE A 259 -8.72 12.74 -13.60
CA ILE A 259 -8.71 14.19 -13.32
C ILE A 259 -7.45 14.87 -13.85
N VAL A 260 -6.28 14.23 -13.74
CA VAL A 260 -5.01 14.80 -14.23
C VAL A 260 -4.99 14.86 -15.75
N VAL A 261 -5.41 13.80 -16.46
CA VAL A 261 -5.46 13.80 -17.93
C VAL A 261 -6.50 14.80 -18.44
N VAL A 262 -7.70 14.84 -17.85
CA VAL A 262 -8.71 15.86 -18.15
C VAL A 262 -8.15 17.27 -17.91
N ARG A 263 -7.41 17.49 -16.82
CA ARG A 263 -6.80 18.79 -16.52
C ARG A 263 -5.75 19.19 -17.55
N VAL A 264 -4.91 18.26 -17.99
CA VAL A 264 -3.92 18.50 -19.05
C VAL A 264 -4.61 18.85 -20.36
N ILE A 265 -5.63 18.09 -20.76
CA ILE A 265 -6.42 18.36 -21.98
C ILE A 265 -7.09 19.74 -21.90
N ASN A 266 -7.77 20.03 -20.78
CA ASN A 266 -8.38 21.34 -20.55
C ASN A 266 -7.35 22.49 -20.56
N GLN A 267 -6.14 22.24 -20.07
CA GLN A 267 -5.05 23.22 -20.08
C GLN A 267 -4.56 23.49 -21.51
N VAL A 268 -4.44 22.44 -22.34
CA VAL A 268 -4.11 22.55 -23.77
C VAL A 268 -5.24 23.26 -24.52
N GLN A 269 -6.49 22.83 -24.37
CA GLN A 269 -7.67 23.49 -24.94
C GLN A 269 -7.72 24.97 -24.54
N GLY A 270 -7.51 25.28 -23.26
CA GLY A 270 -7.45 26.67 -22.79
C GLY A 270 -6.32 27.47 -23.42
N SER A 271 -5.16 26.85 -23.69
CA SER A 271 -4.06 27.51 -24.40
C SER A 271 -4.36 27.75 -25.88
N ILE A 272 -5.05 26.82 -26.53
CA ILE A 272 -5.56 26.95 -27.90
C ILE A 272 -6.57 28.09 -27.98
N GLN A 273 -7.56 28.11 -27.09
CA GLN A 273 -8.60 29.15 -27.01
C GLN A 273 -8.05 30.54 -26.65
N ARG A 274 -6.99 30.61 -25.85
CA ARG A 274 -6.26 31.86 -25.53
C ARG A 274 -5.34 32.34 -26.66
N GLY A 275 -5.30 31.65 -27.80
CA GLY A 275 -4.45 31.99 -28.93
C GLY A 275 -2.96 31.85 -28.65
N ASP A 276 -2.54 30.97 -27.73
CA ASP A 276 -1.11 30.65 -27.54
C ASP A 276 -0.52 30.07 -28.85
N LEU A 277 -1.33 29.32 -29.62
CA LEU A 277 -0.96 28.83 -30.95
C LEU A 277 -0.72 29.95 -31.96
N THR A 278 -1.56 30.99 -31.95
CA THR A 278 -1.38 32.19 -32.77
C THR A 278 -0.06 32.87 -32.41
N ARG A 279 0.22 33.00 -31.11
CA ARG A 279 1.48 33.59 -30.63
C ARG A 279 2.70 32.77 -31.05
N TRP A 280 2.64 31.44 -30.99
CA TRP A 280 3.72 30.56 -31.44
C TRP A 280 3.96 30.65 -32.95
N LEU A 281 2.91 30.63 -33.78
CA LEU A 281 3.00 30.74 -35.24
C LEU A 281 3.38 32.14 -35.75
N SER A 282 3.02 33.18 -35.00
CA SER A 282 3.37 34.57 -35.31
C SER A 282 4.71 35.01 -34.74
N GLN A 283 5.34 34.23 -33.86
CA GLN A 283 6.61 34.63 -33.22
C GLN A 283 7.81 34.37 -34.12
N GLN A 284 8.24 35.45 -34.80
CA GLN A 284 9.63 35.68 -35.22
C GLN A 284 10.49 36.30 -34.09
N ASP A 285 9.99 36.37 -32.85
CA ASP A 285 10.67 37.07 -31.76
C ASP A 285 11.62 36.17 -30.95
N LYS A 286 12.91 36.49 -31.08
CA LYS A 286 14.11 35.96 -30.42
C LYS A 286 14.16 36.12 -28.88
N LEU A 287 13.03 36.14 -28.16
CA LEU A 287 12.97 36.59 -26.77
C LEU A 287 12.54 35.55 -25.73
N ARG A 288 12.43 34.27 -26.11
CA ARG A 288 12.38 33.18 -25.11
C ARG A 288 13.50 32.18 -25.39
N PRO A 289 14.29 31.79 -24.37
CA PRO A 289 15.26 30.72 -24.53
C PRO A 289 14.47 29.43 -24.76
N TYR A 290 14.32 29.06 -26.02
CA TYR A 290 13.93 27.71 -26.38
C TYR A 290 15.01 26.78 -25.80
N ILE A 291 14.61 25.82 -24.98
CA ILE A 291 15.53 24.82 -24.45
C ILE A 291 15.80 23.85 -25.59
N ASP A 292 16.82 24.17 -26.37
CA ASP A 292 17.38 23.27 -27.36
C ASP A 292 18.17 22.18 -26.61
N ILE A 293 17.62 20.97 -26.60
CA ILE A 293 18.19 19.82 -25.87
C ILE A 293 19.35 19.22 -26.66
N ASN A 294 19.36 19.35 -28.00
CA ASN A 294 20.24 18.58 -28.88
C ASN A 294 20.97 19.38 -29.96
N ASN A 295 20.87 20.72 -29.97
CA ASN A 295 21.57 21.61 -30.90
C ASN A 295 21.26 21.31 -32.37
N VAL A 296 20.10 20.71 -32.64
CA VAL A 296 19.57 20.38 -33.98
C VAL A 296 18.28 21.15 -34.13
N ASN A 297 18.14 21.92 -35.20
CA ASN A 297 16.86 22.56 -35.50
C ASN A 297 15.85 21.48 -35.95
N GLU A 298 15.03 20.98 -35.02
CA GLU A 298 14.10 19.88 -35.29
C GLU A 298 13.10 20.25 -36.39
N VAL A 299 12.74 21.53 -36.51
CA VAL A 299 11.83 22.02 -37.55
C VAL A 299 12.45 21.84 -38.94
N GLU A 300 13.73 22.16 -39.10
CA GLU A 300 14.45 21.97 -40.36
C GLU A 300 14.66 20.48 -40.69
N ALA A 301 14.96 19.65 -39.68
CA ALA A 301 15.11 18.21 -39.86
C ALA A 301 13.78 17.54 -40.27
N ILE A 302 12.66 17.91 -39.63
CA ILE A 302 11.32 17.43 -39.99
C ILE A 302 10.92 17.93 -41.38
N ALA A 303 11.20 19.20 -41.71
CA ALA A 303 10.93 19.75 -43.04
C ALA A 303 11.69 18.97 -44.12
N ASN A 304 12.99 18.70 -43.92
CA ASN A 304 13.79 17.90 -44.84
C ASN A 304 13.25 16.46 -44.98
N LEU A 305 12.86 15.83 -43.87
CA LEU A 305 12.25 14.50 -43.90
C LEU A 305 10.93 14.49 -44.67
N LEU A 306 10.06 15.49 -44.46
CA LEU A 306 8.80 15.64 -45.18
C LEU A 306 9.02 15.88 -46.67
N VAL A 307 9.95 16.77 -47.04
CA VAL A 307 10.30 17.04 -48.44
C VAL A 307 10.81 15.76 -49.11
N GLN A 308 11.71 15.01 -48.46
CA GLN A 308 12.19 13.74 -49.00
C GLN A 308 11.07 12.72 -49.13
N THR A 309 10.19 12.60 -48.13
CA THR A 309 9.05 11.67 -48.15
C THR A 309 8.06 12.02 -49.26
N ILE A 310 7.74 13.31 -49.43
CA ILE A 310 6.86 13.78 -50.51
C ILE A 310 7.47 13.46 -51.87
N LEU A 311 8.75 13.80 -52.09
CA LEU A 311 9.40 13.60 -53.38
C LEU A 311 9.61 12.13 -53.74
N HIS A 312 9.95 11.28 -52.77
CA HIS A 312 10.35 9.90 -53.04
C HIS A 312 9.23 8.88 -52.82
N GLN A 313 8.27 9.14 -51.94
CA GLN A 313 7.24 8.17 -51.57
C GLN A 313 5.84 8.59 -52.00
N VAL A 314 5.46 9.86 -51.79
CA VAL A 314 4.10 10.31 -52.10
C VAL A 314 3.93 10.65 -53.58
N LEU A 315 4.84 11.44 -54.15
CA LEU A 315 4.73 11.93 -55.52
C LEU A 315 4.65 10.81 -56.58
N PRO A 316 5.43 9.71 -56.49
CA PRO A 316 5.28 8.58 -57.40
C PRO A 316 3.94 7.86 -57.25
N GLN A 317 3.39 7.80 -56.03
CA GLN A 317 2.11 7.13 -55.78
C GLN A 317 0.92 7.91 -56.34
N VAL A 318 1.01 9.24 -56.40
CA VAL A 318 -0.04 10.14 -56.91
C VAL A 318 0.13 10.44 -58.43
N GLN A 319 1.25 10.03 -59.02
CA GLN A 319 1.54 10.20 -60.44
C GLN A 319 0.43 9.67 -61.38
N PRO A 320 -0.11 8.44 -61.21
CA PRO A 320 -1.13 7.93 -62.13
C PRO A 320 -2.41 8.76 -62.10
N GLU A 321 -2.80 9.29 -60.94
CA GLU A 321 -3.95 10.19 -60.80
C GLU A 321 -3.70 11.53 -61.50
N ILE A 322 -2.48 12.07 -61.43
CA ILE A 322 -2.09 13.29 -62.15
C ILE A 322 -2.15 13.06 -63.66
N ILE A 323 -1.65 11.91 -64.15
CA ILE A 323 -1.74 11.53 -65.58
C ILE A 323 -3.21 11.44 -66.00
N ALA A 324 -4.08 10.85 -65.18
CA ALA A 324 -5.51 10.75 -65.48
C ALA A 324 -6.18 12.13 -65.58
N ILE A 325 -5.87 13.05 -64.66
CA ILE A 325 -6.39 14.43 -64.69
C ILE A 325 -5.88 15.19 -65.92
N LEU A 326 -4.60 15.06 -66.26
CA LEU A 326 -4.01 15.70 -67.43
C LEU A 326 -4.56 15.13 -68.73
N ARG A 327 -4.72 13.81 -68.82
CA ARG A 327 -5.35 13.16 -69.97
C ARG A 327 -6.74 13.71 -70.21
N HIS A 328 -7.56 13.81 -69.15
CA HIS A 328 -8.92 14.33 -69.23
C HIS A 328 -8.94 15.78 -69.74
N ASN A 329 -8.02 16.62 -69.25
CA ASN A 329 -7.92 18.01 -69.72
C ASN A 329 -7.45 18.09 -71.19
N ILE A 330 -6.44 17.32 -71.59
CA ILE A 330 -5.92 17.30 -72.97
C ILE A 330 -6.97 16.79 -73.94
N GLU A 331 -7.71 15.73 -73.57
CA GLU A 331 -8.81 15.19 -74.35
C GLU A 331 -9.91 16.23 -74.55
N THR A 332 -10.29 16.93 -73.46
CA THR A 332 -11.27 18.02 -73.50
C THR A 332 -10.84 19.15 -74.44
N VAL A 333 -9.58 19.56 -74.38
CA VAL A 333 -9.03 20.62 -75.26
C VAL A 333 -8.98 20.17 -76.72
N LEU A 334 -8.57 18.92 -76.99
CA LEU A 334 -8.53 18.39 -78.37
C LEU A 334 -9.93 18.32 -78.99
N HIS A 335 -10.97 18.04 -78.21
CA HIS A 335 -12.36 18.10 -78.66
C HIS A 335 -12.84 19.52 -79.03
N GLN A 336 -12.21 20.56 -78.48
CA GLN A 336 -12.57 21.95 -78.77
C GLN A 336 -11.95 22.47 -80.08
N VAL A 337 -10.97 21.77 -80.66
CA VAL A 337 -10.30 22.19 -81.89
C VAL A 337 -11.13 21.77 -83.13
N PRO A 338 -11.58 22.71 -84.00
CA PRO A 338 -12.48 22.41 -85.12
C PRO A 338 -11.93 21.38 -86.12
N VAL A 339 -10.62 21.38 -86.33
CA VAL A 339 -9.91 20.46 -87.24
C VAL A 339 -10.02 19.01 -86.77
N TYR A 340 -9.99 18.76 -85.46
CA TYR A 340 -10.06 17.42 -84.88
C TYR A 340 -11.48 16.86 -84.84
N ARG A 341 -12.49 17.72 -84.68
CA ARG A 341 -13.91 17.32 -84.69
C ARG A 341 -14.36 16.72 -86.03
N ASN A 342 -13.76 17.18 -87.13
CA ASN A 342 -14.04 16.67 -88.49
C ASN A 342 -13.33 15.34 -88.78
N LEU A 343 -12.19 15.08 -88.12
CA LEU A 343 -11.40 13.85 -88.31
C LEU A 343 -11.94 12.67 -87.49
N LEU A 344 -12.72 12.92 -86.44
CA LEU A 344 -13.40 11.92 -85.60
C LEU A 344 -14.42 11.05 -86.36
N MET A 345 -14.82 11.42 -87.57
CA MET A 345 -15.74 10.63 -88.41
C MET A 345 -15.06 9.47 -89.15
N LEU A 346 -13.72 9.40 -89.12
CA LEU A 346 -12.97 8.31 -89.74
C LEU A 346 -12.76 7.15 -88.76
N PRO A 347 -13.00 5.88 -89.17
CA PRO A 347 -12.78 4.74 -88.31
C PRO A 347 -11.31 4.64 -87.88
N GLY A 348 -11.07 4.53 -86.57
CA GLY A 348 -9.74 4.44 -85.96
C GLY A 348 -9.17 5.75 -85.39
N VAL A 349 -9.71 6.92 -85.74
CA VAL A 349 -9.18 8.22 -85.27
C VAL A 349 -9.44 8.48 -83.78
N GLY A 350 -10.55 7.99 -83.23
CA GLY A 350 -10.84 8.10 -81.79
C GLY A 350 -9.82 7.38 -80.92
N GLN A 351 -9.35 6.19 -81.33
CA GLN A 351 -8.30 5.46 -80.60
C GLN A 351 -6.94 6.18 -80.68
N ALA A 352 -6.62 6.77 -81.82
CA ALA A 352 -5.41 7.58 -81.98
C ALA A 352 -5.44 8.83 -81.08
N GLN A 353 -6.60 9.48 -80.92
CA GLN A 353 -6.75 10.63 -80.02
C GLN A 353 -6.51 10.24 -78.56
N THR A 354 -7.13 9.16 -78.07
CA THR A 354 -6.93 8.72 -76.68
C THR A 354 -5.47 8.33 -76.44
N GLN A 355 -4.81 7.68 -77.40
CA GLN A 355 -3.40 7.34 -77.32
C GLN A 355 -2.49 8.58 -77.30
N LEU A 356 -2.80 9.60 -78.12
CA LEU A 356 -2.06 10.86 -78.12
C LEU A 356 -2.24 11.62 -76.80
N SER A 357 -3.47 11.70 -76.28
CA SER A 357 -3.74 12.32 -74.98
C SER A 357 -3.02 11.60 -73.84
N GLU A 358 -3.02 10.26 -73.85
CA GLU A 358 -2.33 9.42 -72.87
C GLU A 358 -0.81 9.60 -72.95
N GLN A 359 -0.23 9.59 -74.17
CA GLN A 359 1.19 9.80 -74.38
C GLN A 359 1.64 11.21 -73.98
N LEU A 360 0.88 12.23 -74.35
CA LEU A 360 1.17 13.62 -73.98
C LEU A 360 1.07 13.80 -72.46
N ALA A 361 0.00 13.31 -71.82
CA ALA A 361 -0.16 13.39 -70.37
C ALA A 361 0.97 12.66 -69.63
N THR A 362 1.31 11.46 -70.08
CA THR A 362 2.39 10.65 -69.50
C THR A 362 3.74 11.32 -69.69
N GLN A 363 4.04 11.83 -70.88
CA GLN A 363 5.33 12.43 -71.19
C GLN A 363 5.51 13.79 -70.52
N ILE A 364 4.47 14.62 -70.45
CA ILE A 364 4.48 15.88 -69.70
C ILE A 364 4.70 15.60 -68.21
N THR A 365 3.95 14.66 -67.62
CA THR A 365 4.07 14.33 -66.20
C THR A 365 5.43 13.72 -65.87
N THR A 366 5.91 12.79 -66.68
CA THR A 366 7.21 12.13 -66.48
C THR A 366 8.36 13.13 -66.65
N ASN A 367 8.29 14.02 -67.63
CA ASN A 367 9.29 15.06 -67.83
C ASN A 367 9.29 16.06 -66.67
N LEU A 368 8.12 16.52 -66.20
CA LEU A 368 7.99 17.38 -65.02
C LEU A 368 8.54 16.70 -63.75
N TYR A 369 8.21 15.42 -63.54
CA TYR A 369 8.72 14.63 -62.43
C TYR A 369 10.26 14.53 -62.49
N SER A 370 10.80 14.17 -63.66
CA SER A 370 12.25 14.08 -63.87
C SER A 370 12.94 15.43 -63.71
N ALA A 371 12.32 16.53 -64.12
CA ALA A 371 12.84 17.87 -63.97
C ALA A 371 12.89 18.28 -62.50
N ILE A 372 11.86 17.98 -61.71
CA ILE A 372 11.82 18.26 -60.26
C ILE A 372 12.84 17.38 -59.50
N PHE A 373 12.95 16.10 -59.85
CA PHE A 373 13.91 15.19 -59.23
C PHE A 373 15.36 15.54 -59.57
N THR A 374 15.62 15.97 -60.81
CA THR A 374 16.96 16.39 -61.27
C THR A 374 17.30 17.79 -60.77
N ALA A 375 16.30 18.67 -60.60
CA ALA A 375 16.45 19.99 -60.01
C ALA A 375 16.96 19.95 -58.55
N ALA A 376 16.72 18.86 -57.83
CA ALA A 376 17.28 18.65 -56.49
C ALA A 376 18.81 18.40 -56.49
N LYS A 377 19.42 18.11 -57.66
CA LYS A 377 20.86 17.81 -57.82
C LYS A 377 21.65 18.92 -58.53
N ASP A 378 20.98 19.85 -59.21
CA ASP A 378 21.61 20.97 -59.92
C ASP A 378 21.69 22.22 -59.01
N PRO A 379 22.87 22.85 -58.81
CA PRO A 379 23.04 24.01 -57.95
C PRO A 379 22.17 25.23 -58.33
N VAL A 380 21.79 25.40 -59.60
CA VAL A 380 20.92 26.52 -60.03
C VAL A 380 19.45 26.20 -59.72
N ALA A 381 19.04 24.96 -59.94
CA ALA A 381 17.68 24.51 -59.68
C ALA A 381 17.39 24.33 -58.19
N ALA A 382 18.40 23.97 -57.39
CA ALA A 382 18.33 24.00 -55.92
C ALA A 382 18.05 25.41 -55.39
N LYS A 383 18.64 26.45 -55.99
CA LYS A 383 18.38 27.86 -55.62
C LYS A 383 16.94 28.28 -55.96
N LEU A 384 16.43 27.92 -57.13
CA LEU A 384 15.05 28.21 -57.53
C LEU A 384 14.02 27.44 -56.69
N THR A 385 14.32 26.18 -56.37
CA THR A 385 13.49 25.36 -55.47
C THR A 385 13.48 25.94 -54.07
N GLY A 386 14.64 26.38 -53.56
CA GLY A 386 14.74 27.10 -52.29
C GLY A 386 13.88 28.36 -52.27
N GLN A 387 13.94 29.17 -53.32
CA GLN A 387 13.10 30.38 -53.45
C GLN A 387 11.60 30.07 -53.55
N LEU A 388 11.22 28.99 -54.24
CA LEU A 388 9.84 28.55 -54.34
C LEU A 388 9.33 28.08 -52.97
N VAL A 389 10.11 27.27 -52.26
CA VAL A 389 9.79 26.81 -50.90
C VAL A 389 9.70 28.00 -49.94
N GLU A 390 10.63 28.94 -50.01
CA GLU A 390 10.61 30.17 -49.20
C GLU A 390 9.36 31.01 -49.48
N LYS A 391 9.02 31.25 -50.76
CA LYS A 391 7.80 31.98 -51.11
C LYS A 391 6.53 31.23 -50.74
N PHE A 392 6.48 29.93 -50.98
CA PHE A 392 5.33 29.09 -50.64
C PHE A 392 5.10 29.05 -49.14
N THR A 393 6.14 28.81 -48.34
CA THR A 393 6.07 28.81 -46.88
C THR A 393 5.68 30.18 -46.33
N THR A 394 6.23 31.26 -46.88
CA THR A 394 5.86 32.63 -46.48
C THR A 394 4.40 32.95 -46.83
N SER A 395 3.96 32.65 -48.05
CA SER A 395 2.58 32.90 -48.48
C SER A 395 1.57 32.03 -47.74
N LEU A 396 1.86 30.74 -47.55
CA LEU A 396 1.03 29.82 -46.77
C LEU A 396 0.98 30.26 -45.31
N GLY A 397 2.10 30.64 -44.71
CA GLY A 397 2.16 31.19 -43.36
C GLY A 397 1.31 32.45 -43.22
N THR A 398 1.34 33.35 -44.20
CA THR A 398 0.54 34.59 -44.21
C THR A 398 -0.95 34.31 -44.34
N GLU A 399 -1.35 33.37 -45.20
CA GLU A 399 -2.74 32.94 -45.37
C GLU A 399 -3.28 32.21 -44.15
N LEU A 400 -2.49 31.30 -43.56
CA LEU A 400 -2.83 30.62 -42.32
C LEU A 400 -2.97 31.62 -41.19
N GLN A 401 -2.11 32.66 -41.11
CA GLN A 401 -2.21 33.72 -40.11
C GLN A 401 -3.47 34.59 -40.23
N LYS A 402 -4.27 34.47 -41.31
CA LYS A 402 -5.56 35.16 -41.38
C LYS A 402 -6.45 34.67 -40.24
N LYS A 403 -6.98 35.64 -39.50
CA LYS A 403 -7.77 35.44 -38.28
C LYS A 403 -8.86 34.36 -38.40
N HIS A 404 -9.50 34.28 -39.57
CA HIS A 404 -10.56 33.31 -39.83
C HIS A 404 -10.06 31.85 -39.93
N VAL A 405 -8.92 31.62 -40.60
CA VAL A 405 -8.36 30.28 -40.78
C VAL A 405 -7.80 29.76 -39.46
N LEU A 406 -7.11 30.62 -38.70
CA LEU A 406 -6.62 30.27 -37.37
C LEU A 406 -7.73 30.00 -36.36
N SER A 407 -8.82 30.77 -36.36
CA SER A 407 -9.92 30.52 -35.44
C SER A 407 -10.60 29.18 -35.74
N GLU A 408 -10.73 28.83 -37.02
CA GLU A 408 -11.31 27.55 -37.42
C GLU A 408 -10.43 26.38 -37.00
N ILE A 409 -9.12 26.46 -37.25
CA ILE A 409 -8.15 25.44 -36.81
C ILE A 409 -8.15 25.31 -35.29
N GLN A 410 -8.22 26.42 -34.55
CA GLN A 410 -8.30 26.40 -33.09
C GLN A 410 -9.58 25.73 -32.58
N SER A 411 -10.72 25.99 -33.23
CA SER A 411 -11.98 25.33 -32.90
C SER A 411 -11.87 23.83 -33.13
N LEU A 412 -11.46 23.41 -34.33
CA LEU A 412 -11.33 22.01 -34.70
C LEU A 412 -10.35 21.25 -33.80
N LEU A 413 -9.23 21.86 -33.41
CA LEU A 413 -8.30 21.26 -32.46
C LEU A 413 -8.89 21.18 -31.05
N SER A 414 -9.64 22.19 -30.61
CA SER A 414 -10.34 22.16 -29.32
C SER A 414 -11.40 21.06 -29.29
N ASP A 415 -12.16 20.91 -30.37
CA ASP A 415 -13.20 19.90 -30.52
C ASP A 415 -12.61 18.49 -30.61
N PHE A 416 -11.53 18.30 -31.36
CA PHE A 416 -10.79 17.04 -31.41
C PHE A 416 -10.24 16.63 -30.03
N LEU A 417 -9.73 17.58 -29.24
CA LEU A 417 -9.30 17.31 -27.87
C LEU A 417 -10.48 16.97 -26.95
N GLU A 418 -11.66 17.54 -27.19
CA GLU A 418 -12.88 17.18 -26.47
C GLU A 418 -13.32 15.75 -26.80
N GLU A 419 -13.26 15.37 -28.07
CA GLU A 419 -13.53 14.01 -28.53
C GLU A 419 -12.56 12.99 -27.93
N ILE A 420 -11.27 13.33 -27.81
CA ILE A 420 -10.28 12.47 -27.13
C ILE A 420 -10.66 12.27 -25.66
N LYS A 421 -11.04 13.34 -24.97
CA LYS A 421 -11.44 13.29 -23.56
C LYS A 421 -12.62 12.35 -23.34
N ILE A 422 -13.65 12.45 -24.18
CA ILE A 422 -14.87 11.63 -24.07
C ILE A 422 -14.58 10.16 -24.42
N ASN A 423 -13.84 9.90 -25.49
CA ASN A 423 -13.68 8.54 -26.00
C ASN A 423 -12.60 7.72 -25.29
N TYR A 424 -11.54 8.35 -24.78
CA TYR A 424 -10.38 7.65 -24.24
C TYR A 424 -10.18 7.84 -22.74
N VAL A 425 -10.59 8.98 -22.15
CA VAL A 425 -10.30 9.26 -20.73
C VAL A 425 -11.43 8.76 -19.83
N GLN A 426 -12.69 8.99 -20.20
CA GLN A 426 -13.86 8.51 -19.45
C GLN A 426 -14.09 6.99 -19.57
N ARG A 427 -13.26 6.27 -20.34
CA ARG A 427 -13.36 4.82 -20.60
C ARG A 427 -12.13 4.02 -20.17
N LEU A 428 -11.20 4.62 -19.43
CA LEU A 428 -10.01 3.92 -18.95
C LEU A 428 -10.40 2.72 -18.08
N SER A 429 -9.82 1.55 -18.37
CA SER A 429 -10.02 0.33 -17.59
C SER A 429 -9.00 0.26 -16.43
N GLN A 430 -9.30 -0.54 -15.39
CA GLN A 430 -8.39 -0.73 -14.25
C GLN A 430 -7.00 -1.26 -14.65
N GLU A 431 -6.88 -2.07 -15.71
CA GLU A 431 -5.60 -2.61 -16.18
C GLU A 431 -4.68 -1.52 -16.78
N ASP A 432 -5.24 -0.53 -17.47
CA ASP A 432 -4.48 0.56 -18.09
C ASP A 432 -3.86 1.48 -17.03
N ILE A 433 -4.59 1.68 -15.93
CA ILE A 433 -4.16 2.53 -14.81
C ILE A 433 -2.96 1.93 -14.08
N GLU A 434 -2.94 0.61 -13.89
CA GLU A 434 -1.80 -0.06 -13.23
C GLU A 434 -0.50 0.12 -14.03
N GLN A 435 -0.55 0.00 -15.35
CA GLN A 435 0.62 0.23 -16.22
C GLN A 435 1.10 1.68 -16.15
N ILE A 436 0.20 2.66 -16.16
CA ILE A 436 0.53 4.08 -16.08
C ILE A 436 1.23 4.42 -14.75
N ILE A 437 0.75 3.86 -13.63
CA ILE A 437 1.38 4.05 -12.32
C ILE A 437 2.79 3.48 -12.30
N GLU A 438 2.99 2.30 -12.90
CA GLU A 438 4.29 1.64 -12.96
C GLU A 438 5.30 2.43 -13.81
N GLN A 439 4.89 2.94 -14.97
CA GLN A 439 5.71 3.81 -15.81
C GLN A 439 6.05 5.14 -15.10
N THR A 440 5.09 5.74 -14.40
CA THR A 440 5.31 6.99 -13.64
C THR A 440 6.33 6.78 -12.51
N ARG A 441 6.33 5.61 -11.86
CA ARG A 441 7.37 5.26 -10.86
C ARG A 441 8.75 5.13 -11.49
N GLN A 442 8.86 4.50 -12.67
CA GLN A 442 10.14 4.38 -13.38
C GLN A 442 10.72 5.75 -13.74
N MET A 443 9.89 6.67 -14.23
CA MET A 443 10.30 8.04 -14.55
C MET A 443 10.80 8.82 -13.32
N ARG A 444 10.10 8.74 -12.17
CA ARG A 444 10.57 9.37 -10.91
C ARG A 444 11.89 8.79 -10.42
N THR A 445 12.11 7.50 -10.64
CA THR A 445 13.34 6.81 -10.22
C THR A 445 14.51 7.19 -11.14
N GLN A 446 14.28 7.38 -12.44
CA GLN A 446 15.31 7.87 -13.37
C GLN A 446 15.66 9.35 -13.17
N ALA A 447 14.67 10.20 -12.88
CA ALA A 447 14.90 11.63 -12.62
C ALA A 447 15.73 11.92 -11.36
N SER A 448 15.81 10.96 -10.42
CA SER A 448 16.58 11.11 -9.17
C SER A 448 18.03 10.62 -9.26
N VAL A 449 18.49 10.14 -10.43
CA VAL A 449 19.83 9.54 -10.62
C VAL A 449 20.79 10.42 -11.45
N GLN A 450 20.51 11.72 -11.65
CA GLN A 450 21.51 12.65 -12.19
C GLN A 450 22.08 13.55 -11.09
N PRO A 451 23.23 13.21 -10.46
CA PRO A 451 24.03 14.21 -9.78
C PRO A 451 24.76 15.07 -10.81
N LEU A 452 24.65 16.39 -10.63
CA LEU A 452 25.50 17.40 -11.25
C LEU A 452 26.97 16.99 -11.13
N VAL A 453 27.60 16.62 -12.25
CA VAL A 453 29.05 16.53 -12.34
C VAL A 453 29.58 17.96 -12.35
N GLU A 454 29.91 18.45 -11.16
CA GLU A 454 30.72 19.66 -10.97
C GLU A 454 32.09 19.41 -11.60
N LYS A 455 32.33 20.02 -12.77
CA LYS A 455 33.66 20.12 -13.38
C LYS A 455 34.53 20.97 -12.45
N GLY A 456 35.32 20.31 -11.61
CA GLY A 456 36.36 20.95 -10.80
C GLY A 456 37.35 21.70 -11.68
N THR A 457 37.43 23.01 -11.46
CA THR A 457 38.41 23.94 -12.02
C THR A 457 39.81 23.56 -11.55
N ALA A 458 40.69 23.28 -12.51
CA ALA A 458 42.12 23.09 -12.27
C ALA A 458 42.77 24.40 -11.79
N LEU A 459 43.48 24.34 -10.66
CA LEU A 459 44.44 25.36 -10.22
C LEU A 459 45.73 25.25 -11.05
N PRO A 460 46.37 26.36 -11.46
CA PRO A 460 47.64 26.30 -12.17
C PRO A 460 48.83 26.18 -11.19
N GLU A 461 49.81 25.36 -11.55
CA GLU A 461 51.13 25.29 -10.90
C GLU A 461 51.91 26.61 -11.05
N PRO A 462 52.78 26.95 -10.09
CA PRO A 462 53.58 28.16 -10.13
C PRO A 462 54.81 27.95 -11.05
N ARG A 463 55.03 28.86 -11.99
CA ARG A 463 56.26 28.92 -12.79
C ARG A 463 57.42 29.44 -11.93
N GLU A 464 58.51 28.69 -11.93
CA GLU A 464 59.84 29.16 -11.55
C GLU A 464 60.31 30.30 -12.47
N ARG A 465 60.63 31.45 -11.86
CA ARG A 465 61.83 32.30 -12.01
C ARG A 465 61.54 33.76 -11.73
#